data_AF-A0A7U6FS84-F1
#
_entry.id   AF-A0A7U6FS84-F1
#
_cell.length_a   1.000
_cell.length_b   1.000
_cell.length_c   1.000
_cell.angle_alpha   90.00
_cell.angle_beta   90.00
_cell.angle_gamma   90.00
#
_symmetry.space_group_name_H-M   'P 1'
#
loop_
_entity.id
_entity.type
_entity.pdbx_description
1 polymer ?
#
loop_
_entity_poly.entity_id
_entity_poly.type
_entity_poly.pdbx_seq_one_letter_code
_entity_poly.pdbx_strand_id
1 'polypeptide(L)' 'MTGKVITQFQQIANSKGWTLVEIAKRWGKSERQLSRIAKAAEPRDMDAVNGLPDKSKIM' A
#
# COMPACT_ATOMS: atom_id res chain seq x y z
N MET A 1 -9.40 -13.72 18.71
CA MET A 1 -8.22 -13.02 18.15
C MET A 1 -8.48 -12.74 16.68
N THR A 2 -9.07 -11.61 16.33
CA THR A 2 -9.27 -11.22 14.92
C THR A 2 -7.95 -10.69 14.38
N GLY A 3 -7.10 -11.60 13.88
CA GLY A 3 -5.87 -11.20 13.18
C GLY A 3 -6.24 -10.30 12.02
N LYS A 4 -5.74 -9.05 12.02
CA LYS A 4 -5.87 -8.16 10.86
C LYS A 4 -5.28 -8.90 9.66
N VAL A 5 -6.12 -9.25 8.69
CA VAL A 5 -5.66 -9.81 7.42
C VAL A 5 -4.83 -8.73 6.73
N ILE A 6 -3.51 -8.88 6.78
CA ILE A 6 -2.59 -8.00 6.07
C ILE A 6 -2.69 -8.39 4.59
N THR A 7 -3.11 -7.45 3.75
CA THR A 7 -3.24 -7.72 2.32
C THR A 7 -1.88 -7.70 1.64
N GLN A 8 -1.76 -8.35 0.49
CA GLN A 8 -0.51 -8.41 -0.27
C GLN A 8 -0.02 -7.00 -0.66
N PHE A 9 -0.94 -6.10 -1.02
CA PHE A 9 -0.66 -4.68 -1.24
C PHE A 9 0.04 -4.05 -0.03
N GLN A 10 -0.48 -4.31 1.18
CA GLN A 10 0.07 -3.75 2.40
C GLN A 10 1.43 -4.37 2.76
N GLN A 11 1.66 -5.65 2.44
CA GLN A 11 2.97 -6.28 2.60
C GLN A 11 4.02 -5.64 1.70
N ILE A 12 3.71 -5.40 0.42
CA ILE A 12 4.64 -4.77 -0.53
C ILE A 12 4.87 -3.30 -0.15
N ALA A 13 3.81 -2.57 0.21
CA ALA A 13 3.95 -1.20 0.69
C ALA A 13 4.90 -1.15 1.90
N ASN A 14 4.66 -2.00 2.90
CA ASN A 14 5.48 -2.06 4.11
C ASN A 14 6.93 -2.49 3.82
N SER A 15 7.16 -3.45 2.90
CA SER A 15 8.52 -3.88 2.54
C SER A 15 9.32 -2.76 1.88
N LYS A 16 8.64 -1.88 1.15
CA LYS A 16 9.22 -0.66 0.57
C LYS A 16 9.33 0.50 1.56
N GLY A 17 8.84 0.34 2.79
CA GLY A 17 8.81 1.39 3.82
C GLY A 17 7.67 2.42 3.66
N TRP A 18 6.65 2.10 2.86
CA TRP A 18 5.46 2.95 2.69
C TRP A 18 4.30 2.47 3.54
N THR A 19 3.60 3.42 4.15
CA THR A 19 2.31 3.15 4.80
C THR A 19 1.14 3.44 3.84
N LEU A 20 -0.01 2.80 4.09
CA LEU A 20 -1.25 3.10 3.35
C LEU A 20 -1.63 4.58 3.43
N VAL A 21 -1.41 5.24 4.58
CA VAL A 21 -1.68 6.67 4.74
C VAL A 21 -0.85 7.51 3.77
N GLU A 22 0.42 7.19 3.63
CA GLU A 22 1.34 7.93 2.76
C GLU A 22 1.04 7.72 1.29
N ILE A 23 0.74 6.47 0.91
CA ILE A 23 0.32 6.13 -0.45
C ILE A 23 -0.99 6.86 -0.78
N ALA A 24 -1.94 6.87 0.15
CA ALA A 24 -3.22 7.55 -0.02
C ALA A 24 -3.02 9.06 -0.23
N LYS A 25 -2.19 9.69 0.62
CA LYS A 25 -1.79 11.11 0.46
C LYS A 25 -1.12 11.36 -0.89
N ARG A 26 -0.18 10.49 -1.30
CA ARG A 26 0.55 10.62 -2.58
C ARG A 26 -0.36 10.49 -3.80
N TRP A 27 -1.37 9.64 -3.73
CA TRP A 27 -2.30 9.40 -4.83
C TRP A 27 -3.58 10.25 -4.74
N GLY A 28 -3.68 11.18 -3.77
CA GLY A 28 -4.85 12.03 -3.57
C GLY A 28 -6.12 11.25 -3.21
N LYS A 29 -5.97 10.08 -2.59
CA LYS A 29 -7.07 9.21 -2.16
C LYS A 29 -7.26 9.28 -0.65
N SER A 30 -8.46 8.94 -0.19
CA SER A 30 -8.70 8.72 1.23
C SER A 30 -8.13 7.38 1.69
N GLU A 31 -7.76 7.30 2.97
CA GLU A 31 -7.26 6.06 3.58
C GLU A 31 -8.26 4.90 3.47
N ARG A 32 -9.57 5.21 3.56
CA ARG A 32 -10.65 4.23 3.36
C ARG A 32 -10.70 3.68 1.93
N GLN A 33 -10.54 4.56 0.94
CA GLN A 33 -10.48 4.13 -0.47
C GLN A 33 -9.24 3.29 -0.72
N LEU A 34 -8.11 3.65 -0.14
CA LEU A 34 -6.88 2.88 -0.28
C LEU A 34 -6.98 1.53 0.42
N SER A 35 -7.64 1.46 1.58
CA SER A 35 -7.92 0.19 2.27
C SER A 35 -8.79 -0.74 1.41
N ARG A 36 -9.77 -0.17 0.71
CA ARG A 36 -10.60 -0.93 -0.25
C ARG A 36 -9.80 -1.41 -1.46
N ILE A 37 -8.93 -0.56 -2.01
CA ILE A 37 -7.98 -0.90 -3.08
C ILE A 37 -7.03 -2.02 -2.64
N ALA A 38 -6.43 -1.88 -1.47
CA ALA A 38 -5.52 -2.87 -0.90
C ALA A 38 -6.21 -4.21 -0.67
N LYS A 39 -7.52 -4.22 -0.40
CA LYS A 39 -8.33 -5.43 -0.26
C LYS A 39 -8.76 -6.03 -1.60
N ALA A 40 -9.04 -5.20 -2.59
CA ALA A 40 -9.37 -5.64 -3.94
C ALA A 40 -8.14 -6.24 -4.66
N ALA A 41 -6.95 -5.68 -4.40
CA ALA A 41 -5.67 -6.13 -4.95
C ALA A 41 -5.71 -6.32 -6.47
N GLU A 42 -6.33 -5.38 -7.18
CA GLU A 42 -6.39 -5.42 -8.64
C GLU A 42 -4.97 -5.30 -9.23
N PRO A 43 -4.70 -5.91 -10.41
CA PRO A 43 -3.38 -5.85 -11.04
C PRO A 43 -2.82 -4.42 -11.17
N ARG A 44 -3.68 -3.45 -11.51
CA ARG A 44 -3.30 -2.02 -11.64
C ARG A 44 -2.81 -1.43 -10.32
N ASP A 45 -3.45 -1.78 -9.21
CA ASP A 45 -3.10 -1.29 -7.88
C ASP A 45 -1.82 -1.96 -7.37
N MET A 46 -1.64 -3.25 -7.70
CA MET A 46 -0.42 -3.99 -7.40
C MET A 46 0.79 -3.45 -8.17
N ASP A 47 0.62 -3.14 -9.47
CA ASP A 47 1.64 -2.48 -10.28
C ASP A 47 1.99 -1.10 -9.71
N ALA A 48 0.98 -0.33 -9.28
CA ALA A 48 1.19 0.98 -8.68
C ALA A 48 2.02 0.91 -7.38
N VAL A 49 1.79 -0.09 -6.52
CA VAL A 49 2.60 -0.29 -5.29
C VAL A 49 3.99 -0.83 -5.61
N ASN A 50 4.11 -1.75 -6.56
CA ASN A 50 5.40 -2.26 -7.00
C ASN A 50 6.30 -1.15 -7.59
N GLY A 51 5.69 -0.19 -8.28
CA GLY A 51 6.37 1.00 -8.82
C GLY A 51 6.74 2.06 -7.78
N LEU A 52 6.35 1.91 -6.49
CA LEU A 52 6.77 2.85 -5.46
C LEU A 52 8.28 2.74 -5.23
N PRO A 53 9.00 3.87 -5.09
CA PRO A 53 10.42 3.86 -4.80
C PRO A 53 10.66 3.33 -3.38
N ASP A 54 11.73 2.56 -3.17
CA ASP A 54 12.03 2.00 -1.85
C ASP A 54 12.52 3.11 -0.91
N LYS A 55 11.74 3.42 0.14
CA LYS A 55 12.12 4.41 1.15
C LYS A 55 13.30 3.94 1.99
N SER A 56 13.45 2.63 2.16
CA SER A 56 14.58 2.02 2.88
C SER A 56 15.94 2.25 2.19
N LYS A 57 15.94 2.63 0.90
CA LYS A 57 17.16 2.89 0.13
C LYS A 57 17.64 4.34 0.18
N ILE A 58 16.91 5.22 0.90
CA ILE A 58 17.21 6.65 1.02
C ILE A 58 17.92 6.98 2.36
N MET A 59 18.11 6.01 3.25
CA MET A 59 18.86 6.20 4.51
C MET A 59 20.11 5.32 4.56
#